data_AF-A0A0F9GGG8-F1
#
_entry.id   AF-A0A0F9GGG8-F1
#
_cell.length_a   1.000
_cell.length_b   1.000
_cell.length_c   1.000
_cell.angle_alpha   90.00
_cell.angle_beta   90.00
_cell.angle_gamma   90.00
#
_symmetry.space_group_name_H-M   'P 1'
#
loop_
_entity.id
_entity.type
_entity.pdbx_description
1 polymer ?
#
loop_
_entity_poly.entity_id
_entity_poly.type
_entity_poly.pdbx_seq_one_letter_code
_entity_poly.pdbx_strand_id
1 'polypeptide(L)' 'MILSLFPGIGLLDRAFEEEGWCVVRGPDVLWGGDVRRFHPPVGRFDGVIGGPPRPTFSRLANLIRAKGL' A
#
# COMPACT_ATOMS: atom_id res chain seq x y z
N MET A 1 -8.42 14.76 -2.62
CA MET A 1 -8.38 13.47 -1.89
C MET A 1 -7.25 12.62 -2.44
N ILE A 2 -6.49 11.94 -1.56
CA ILE A 2 -5.39 11.03 -1.91
C ILE A 2 -5.83 9.58 -1.69
N LEU A 3 -5.54 8.69 -2.63
CA LEU A 3 -5.76 7.24 -2.48
C LEU A 3 -4.50 6.57 -1.94
N SER A 4 -4.60 5.86 -0.81
CA SER A 4 -3.51 5.05 -0.26
C SER A 4 -3.70 3.58 -0.60
N LEU A 5 -2.81 3.02 -1.42
CA LEU A 5 -2.75 1.59 -1.74
C LEU A 5 -1.76 0.89 -0.83
N PHE A 6 -2.10 -0.32 -0.36
CA PHE A 6 -1.30 -1.04 0.64
C PHE A 6 -1.08 -0.21 1.92
N PRO A 7 -2.14 0.33 2.55
CA PRO A 7 -1.99 1.24 3.69
C PRO A 7 -1.34 0.56 4.91
N GLY A 8 -1.39 -0.77 5.02
CA GLY A 8 -0.94 -1.51 6.20
C GLY A 8 -1.60 -0.97 7.46
N ILE A 9 -0.77 -0.51 8.41
CA ILE A 9 -1.21 0.13 9.66
C ILE A 9 -1.44 1.66 9.55
N GLY A 10 -1.32 2.24 8.35
CA GLY A 10 -1.63 3.66 8.08
C GLY A 10 -0.49 4.64 8.38
N LEU A 11 0.76 4.19 8.49
CA LEU A 11 1.89 5.08 8.80
C LEU A 11 2.12 6.13 7.71
N LEU A 12 2.03 5.74 6.44
CA LEU A 12 2.17 6.66 5.31
C LEU A 12 0.97 7.60 5.22
N ASP A 13 -0.24 7.05 5.39
CA ASP A 13 -1.51 7.79 5.37
C ASP A 13 -1.48 8.96 6.37
N ARG A 14 -1.01 8.69 7.59
CA ARG A 14 -0.98 9.66 8.69
C ARG A 14 -0.21 10.94 8.33
N ALA A 15 0.91 10.83 7.61
CA ALA A 15 1.69 12.00 7.23
C ALA A 15 0.91 12.93 6.27
N PHE A 16 0.11 12.36 5.37
CA PHE A 16 -0.73 13.14 4.45
C PHE A 16 -1.98 13.70 5.15
N GLU A 17 -2.57 12.94 6.07
CA GLU A 17 -3.66 13.42 6.93
C GLU A 17 -3.19 14.61 7.78
N GLU A 18 -2.00 14.55 8.37
CA GLU A 18 -1.39 15.64 9.16
C GLU A 18 -1.09 16.90 8.33
N GLU A 19 -0.75 16.75 7.05
CA GLU A 19 -0.62 17.86 6.07
C GLU A 19 -1.99 18.41 5.60
N GLY A 20 -3.10 17.86 6.09
CA GLY A 20 -4.46 18.34 5.80
C GLY A 20 -5.13 17.70 4.59
N TRP A 21 -4.54 16.64 4.02
CA TRP A 21 -5.17 15.91 2.92
C TRP A 21 -6.25 14.95 3.42
N CYS A 22 -7.35 14.87 2.68
CA CYS A 22 -8.31 13.78 2.85
C CYS A 22 -7.76 12.51 2.20
N VAL A 23 -7.36 11.53 3.02
CA VAL A 23 -6.84 10.23 2.60
C VAL A 23 -7.94 9.18 2.57
N VAL A 24 -8.05 8.46 1.46
CA VAL A 24 -8.92 7.29 1.30
C VAL A 24 -8.07 6.05 1.28
N ARG A 25 -8.29 5.16 2.24
CA ARG A 25 -7.56 3.89 2.37
C ARG A 25 -8.12 2.87 1.38
N GLY A 26 -7.27 2.42 0.48
CA GLY A 26 -7.52 1.33 -0.44
C GLY A 26 -7.42 -0.04 0.26
N PRO A 27 -7.56 -1.12 -0.51
CA PRO A 27 -7.50 -2.48 0.03
C PRO A 27 -6.12 -2.81 0.57
N ASP A 28 -6.11 -3.55 1.68
CA ASP A 28 -4.92 -4.17 2.24
C ASP A 28 -5.23 -5.60 2.67
N VAL A 29 -4.26 -6.50 2.50
CA VAL A 29 -4.38 -7.89 2.94
C VAL A 29 -4.54 -8.01 4.45
N LEU A 30 -3.97 -7.07 5.23
CA LEU A 30 -4.13 -6.99 6.68
C LEU A 30 -5.61 -6.86 7.08
N TRP A 31 -6.42 -6.25 6.21
CA TRP A 31 -7.85 -6.00 6.41
C TRP A 31 -8.74 -6.86 5.50
N GLY A 32 -8.19 -7.91 4.89
CA GLY A 32 -8.92 -8.81 4.00
C GLY A 32 -9.22 -8.26 2.60
N GLY A 33 -8.63 -7.13 2.23
CA GLY A 33 -8.74 -6.53 0.91
C GLY A 33 -7.73 -7.11 -0.10
N ASP A 34 -8.09 -7.06 -1.38
CA ASP A 34 -7.20 -7.43 -2.49
C ASP A 34 -7.13 -6.30 -3.53
N VAL A 35 -5.95 -5.71 -3.69
CA VAL A 35 -5.71 -4.62 -4.66
C VAL A 35 -6.01 -5.01 -6.10
N ARG A 36 -5.86 -6.30 -6.46
CA ARG A 36 -6.10 -6.79 -7.82
C ARG A 36 -7.59 -6.74 -8.21
N ARG A 37 -8.47 -6.68 -7.22
CA ARG A 37 -9.93 -6.61 -7.39
C ARG A 37 -10.47 -5.19 -7.24
N PHE A 38 -9.62 -4.24 -6.85
CA PHE A 38 -10.03 -2.89 -6.54
C PHE A 38 -9.93 -1.98 -7.76
N HIS A 39 -11.08 -1.44 -8.18
CA HIS A 39 -11.23 -0.63 -9.38
C HIS A 39 -12.00 0.66 -9.04
N PRO A 40 -11.33 1.68 -8.49
CA PRO A 40 -11.98 2.96 -8.23
C PRO A 40 -12.28 3.71 -9.53
N PRO A 41 -13.27 4.63 -9.55
CA PRO A 41 -13.54 5.48 -10.68
C PRO A 41 -12.33 6.34 -11.07
N VAL A 42 -12.07 6.46 -12.38
CA VAL A 42 -11.01 7.31 -12.94
C VAL A 42 -11.27 8.78 -12.61
N GLY A 43 -10.19 9.53 -12.32
CA GLY A 43 -10.26 10.98 -12.09
C GLY A 43 -10.85 11.40 -10.74
N ARG A 44 -11.07 10.46 -9.81
CA ARG A 44 -11.67 10.74 -8.49
C ARG A 44 -10.67 11.17 -7.41
N PHE A 45 -9.38 10.89 -7.63
CA PHE A 45 -8.31 11.17 -6.68
C PHE A 45 -7.28 12.10 -7.31
N ASP A 46 -6.79 13.05 -6.53
CA ASP A 46 -5.78 14.03 -6.96
C ASP A 46 -4.36 13.43 -6.92
N GLY A 47 -4.19 12.33 -6.19
CA GLY A 47 -2.93 11.62 -6.08
C GLY A 47 -3.10 10.21 -5.53
N VAL A 48 -2.07 9.38 -5.74
CA VAL A 48 -2.01 8.00 -5.27
C VAL A 48 -0.69 7.80 -4.54
N ILE A 49 -0.75 7.21 -3.34
CA ILE A 49 0.41 6.82 -2.54
C ILE A 49 0.33 5.31 -2.28
N GLY A 50 1.46 4.66 -2.00
CA GLY A 50 1.42 3.28 -1.56
C GLY A 50 2.78 2.65 -1.32
N GLY A 51 2.81 1.70 -0.39
CA GLY A 51 3.98 0.90 -0.05
C GLY A 51 3.77 -0.57 -0.40
N PRO A 52 3.83 -0.97 -1.68
CA PRO A 52 3.61 -2.35 -2.06
C PRO A 52 4.65 -3.28 -1.42
N PRO A 53 4.30 -4.54 -1.17
CA PRO A 53 5.25 -5.53 -0.65
C PRO A 53 6.47 -5.59 -1.57
N ARG A 54 7.67 -5.60 -0.97
CA ARG A 54 8.91 -5.60 -1.74
C ARG A 54 9.00 -6.86 -2.61
N PRO A 55 9.32 -6.73 -3.91
CA PRO A 55 9.57 -7.88 -4.78
C PRO A 55 10.68 -8.78 -4.25
N THR A 56 10.62 -10.07 -4.57
CA THR A 56 11.59 -11.09 -4.13
C THR A 56 13.01 -10.93 -4.71
N PHE A 57 13.30 -9.83 -5.41
CA PHE A 57 14.62 -9.45 -5.90
C PHE A 57 15.50 -8.79 -4.83
N SER A 58 15.00 -8.64 -3.60
CA SER A 58 15.83 -8.17 -2.49
C SER A 58 16.98 -9.14 -2.21
N ARG A 59 18.19 -8.61 -1.94
CA ARG A 59 19.36 -9.39 -1.51
C ARG A 59 19.06 -10.33 -0.34
N LEU A 60 18.17 -9.91 0.56
CA LEU A 60 17.76 -10.71 1.73
C LEU A 60 16.85 -11.89 1.35
N ALA A 61 16.08 -11.78 0.27
CA ALA A 61 15.21 -12.86 -0.18
C ALA A 61 16.00 -14.12 -0.55
N ASN A 62 17.20 -13.96 -1.13
CA ASN A 62 18.09 -15.08 -1.43
C ASN A 62 18.60 -15.76 -0.14
N LEU A 63 18.81 -14.99 0.92
CA LEU A 63 19.23 -15.49 2.23
C LEU A 63 18.11 -16.28 2.94
N ILE A 64 16.87 -15.82 2.84
CA ILE A 64 15.69 -16.54 3.36
C ILE A 64 15.47 -17.84 2.58
N ARG A 65 15.51 -17.79 1.25
CA ARG A 65 15.41 -18.96 0.37
C ARG A 65 16.50 -20.00 0.66
N ALA A 66 17.75 -19.55 0.85
CA ALA A 66 18.86 -20.45 1.20
C ALA A 66 18.69 -21.12 2.58
N LYS A 67 17.93 -20.53 3.49
CA LYS A 67 17.58 -21.12 4.79
C LYS A 67 16.34 -22.04 4.74
N GLY A 68 15.69 -22.20 3.58
CA GLY A 68 14.53 -23.07 3.42
C GLY A 68 13.26 -22.58 4.13
N LEU A 69 13.17 -21.27 4.40
CA LEU A 69 12.01 -20.60 4.99
C LEU A 69 11.16 -19.92 3.91
#